data_AF-A0A432ZCN1-F1
#
_entry.id   AF-A0A432ZCN1-F1
#
_cell.length_a   1.000
_cell.length_b   1.000
_cell.length_c   1.000
_cell.angle_alpha   90.00
_cell.angle_beta   90.00
_cell.angle_gamma   90.00
#
_symmetry.space_group_name_H-M   'P 1'
#
loop_
_entity.id
_entity.type
_entity.pdbx_description
1 polymer ?
#
loop_
_entity_poly.entity_id
_entity_poly.type
_entity_poly.pdbx_seq_one_letter_code
_entity_poly.pdbx_strand_id
1 'polypeptide(L)'
;MDEGLVRYNDEASSTLGHGELFATKYIEGLQEVTYQTLEASDGAIAASLFVFDWWIRNDDRNLSQKGGNPNLFYQPANKNFFVIDHNLAFDQSIDFNEFKANHLGRTSWEQKRNLFTRDEFERRAHLGLDKIDEIFAQLPDEWAITDDFLEEVRLLLTSIEEDAFWEGIL
;
A
#
# COMPACT_ATOMS: atom_id res chain seq x y z
N MET A 1 -9.46 26.04 17.10
CA MET A 1 -8.91 25.14 16.08
C MET A 1 -7.48 24.85 16.47
N ASP A 2 -7.02 23.60 16.34
CA ASP A 2 -5.64 23.21 16.65
C ASP A 2 -4.66 24.03 15.78
N GLU A 3 -3.64 24.66 16.38
CA GLU A 3 -2.64 25.46 15.66
C GLU A 3 -1.87 24.60 14.62
N GLY A 4 -1.77 23.29 14.84
CA GLY A 4 -1.20 22.34 13.89
C GLY A 4 -1.98 22.20 12.59
N LEU A 5 -3.30 22.48 12.58
CA LEU A 5 -4.15 22.35 11.39
C LEU A 5 -4.01 23.52 10.41
N VAL A 6 -3.60 24.69 10.89
CA VAL A 6 -3.51 25.92 10.07
C VAL A 6 -2.07 26.27 9.68
N ARG A 7 -1.06 25.63 10.31
CA ARG A 7 0.37 25.95 10.14
C ARG A 7 0.86 26.03 8.69
N TYR A 8 0.26 25.28 7.77
CA TYR A 8 0.63 25.24 6.35
C TYR A 8 -0.51 25.68 5.40
N ASN A 9 -1.68 26.01 5.94
CA ASN A 9 -2.83 26.48 5.18
C ASN A 9 -3.72 27.33 6.07
N ASP A 10 -3.47 28.64 6.11
CA ASP A 10 -4.23 29.59 6.94
C ASP A 10 -5.73 29.59 6.59
N GLU A 11 -6.07 29.31 5.32
CA GLU A 11 -7.45 29.24 4.85
C GLU A 11 -8.20 27.98 5.31
N ALA A 12 -7.49 26.93 5.75
CA ALA A 12 -8.09 25.70 6.29
C ALA A 12 -9.05 26.01 7.44
N SER A 13 -8.77 27.07 8.21
CA SER A 13 -9.64 27.55 9.28
C SER A 13 -11.06 27.92 8.87
N SER A 14 -11.23 28.32 7.62
CA SER A 14 -12.50 28.75 7.04
C SER A 14 -13.09 27.79 6.01
N THR A 15 -12.28 26.83 5.52
CA THR A 15 -12.64 25.99 4.36
C THR A 15 -12.87 24.51 4.70
N LEU A 16 -12.34 24.01 5.82
CA LEU A 16 -12.51 22.60 6.21
C LEU A 16 -13.96 22.20 6.48
N GLY A 17 -14.85 23.17 6.72
CA GLY A 17 -16.27 22.91 6.96
C GLY A 17 -16.52 22.18 8.29
N HIS A 18 -17.58 21.36 8.33
CA HIS A 18 -17.98 20.56 9.48
C HIS A 18 -18.22 19.12 9.05
N GLY A 19 -17.85 18.15 9.89
CA GLY A 19 -18.02 16.72 9.62
C GLY A 19 -16.76 15.93 9.99
N GLU A 20 -16.76 14.65 9.64
CA GLU A 20 -15.57 13.80 9.70
C GLU A 20 -14.58 14.21 8.61
N LEU A 21 -13.32 14.37 9.00
CA LEU A 21 -12.24 14.80 8.13
C LEU A 21 -11.12 13.77 8.22
N PHE A 22 -10.57 13.41 7.07
CA PHE A 22 -9.33 12.63 7.02
C PHE A 22 -8.14 13.57 7.10
N ALA A 23 -7.15 13.22 7.92
CA ALA A 23 -5.88 13.93 8.01
C ALA A 23 -4.74 12.94 7.88
N THR A 24 -3.72 13.30 7.12
CA THR A 24 -2.49 12.54 7.00
C THR A 24 -1.36 13.23 7.75
N LYS A 25 -0.37 12.44 8.16
CA LYS A 25 0.84 12.98 8.80
C LYS A 25 1.64 13.78 7.77
N TYR A 26 1.91 15.05 8.08
CA TYR A 26 2.85 15.85 7.31
C TYR A 26 4.28 15.33 7.49
N ILE A 27 4.98 15.11 6.37
CA ILE A 27 6.39 14.71 6.35
C ILE A 27 7.12 15.64 5.38
N GLU A 28 8.13 16.34 5.89
CA GLU A 28 8.88 17.31 5.11
C GLU A 28 9.79 16.63 4.07
N GLY A 29 9.84 17.22 2.87
CA GLY A 29 10.77 16.78 1.82
C GLY A 29 10.37 15.48 1.12
N LEU A 30 9.10 15.08 1.16
CA LEU A 30 8.58 14.01 0.32
C LEU A 30 8.54 14.44 -1.14
N GLN A 31 9.00 13.56 -2.02
CA GLN A 31 8.91 13.68 -3.46
C GLN A 31 8.17 12.47 -4.00
N GLU A 32 7.24 12.67 -4.91
CA GLU A 32 6.56 11.54 -5.56
C GLU A 32 7.58 10.68 -6.32
N VAL A 33 7.46 9.37 -6.22
CA VAL A 33 8.39 8.45 -6.91
C VAL A 33 8.12 8.50 -8.41
N THR A 34 9.13 8.94 -9.14
CA THR A 34 9.15 8.86 -10.60
C THR A 34 9.79 7.56 -11.08
N TYR A 35 9.57 7.21 -12.35
CA TYR A 35 10.23 6.05 -12.97
C TYR A 35 11.76 6.13 -12.82
N GLN A 36 12.35 7.32 -12.99
CA GLN A 36 13.80 7.52 -12.84
C GLN A 36 14.27 7.32 -11.40
N THR A 37 13.48 7.75 -10.42
CA THR A 37 13.80 7.57 -9.00
C THR A 37 13.78 6.09 -8.63
N LEU A 38 12.79 5.35 -9.15
CA LEU A 38 12.65 3.92 -8.93
C LEU A 38 13.79 3.13 -9.60
N GLU A 39 14.13 3.45 -10.84
CA GLU A 39 15.26 2.83 -11.58
C GLU A 39 16.61 3.09 -10.91
N ALA A 40 16.78 4.26 -10.26
CA ALA A 40 17.99 4.58 -9.52
C ALA A 40 18.07 3.90 -8.14
N SER A 41 16.96 3.30 -7.66
CA SER A 41 16.91 2.57 -6.40
C SER A 41 17.48 1.16 -6.53
N ASP A 42 17.67 0.46 -5.41
CA ASP A 42 18.08 -0.94 -5.43
C ASP A 42 16.98 -1.91 -5.84
N GLY A 43 15.75 -1.42 -6.09
CA GLY A 43 14.56 -2.19 -6.46
C GLY A 43 14.01 -3.11 -5.37
N ALA A 44 14.63 -3.21 -4.19
CA ALA A 44 14.19 -4.11 -3.13
C ALA A 44 12.82 -3.69 -2.58
N ILE A 45 12.60 -2.39 -2.42
CA ILE A 45 11.30 -1.85 -2.01
C ILE A 45 10.23 -2.11 -3.07
N ALA A 46 10.54 -1.93 -4.36
CA ALA A 46 9.57 -2.15 -5.44
C ALA A 46 9.20 -3.63 -5.57
N ALA A 47 10.17 -4.54 -5.42
CA ALA A 47 9.94 -5.98 -5.37
C ALA A 47 9.08 -6.38 -4.15
N SER A 48 9.34 -5.78 -2.98
CA SER A 48 8.52 -6.03 -1.79
C SER A 48 7.09 -5.50 -1.95
N LEU A 49 6.93 -4.33 -2.57
CA LEU A 49 5.62 -3.77 -2.89
C LEU A 49 4.84 -4.64 -3.86
N PHE A 50 5.48 -5.22 -4.89
CA PHE A 50 4.79 -6.15 -5.79
C PHE A 50 4.11 -7.30 -5.05
N VAL A 51 4.79 -7.91 -4.08
CA VAL A 51 4.21 -9.01 -3.29
C VAL A 51 3.15 -8.47 -2.33
N PHE A 52 3.40 -7.33 -1.69
CA PHE A 52 2.46 -6.71 -0.75
C PHE A 52 1.15 -6.30 -1.42
N ASP A 53 1.22 -5.59 -2.55
CA ASP A 53 0.05 -5.12 -3.29
C ASP A 53 -0.71 -6.30 -3.92
N TRP A 54 -0.03 -7.38 -4.32
CA TRP A 54 -0.72 -8.61 -4.72
C TRP A 54 -1.43 -9.29 -3.55
N TRP A 55 -0.79 -9.34 -2.37
CA TRP A 55 -1.34 -9.92 -1.15
C TRP A 55 -2.64 -9.22 -0.72
N ILE A 56 -2.65 -7.89 -0.71
CA ILE A 56 -3.84 -7.12 -0.35
C ILE A 56 -4.77 -6.83 -1.52
N ARG A 57 -4.46 -7.30 -2.74
CA ARG A 57 -5.24 -7.06 -3.96
C ARG A 57 -5.43 -5.57 -4.26
N ASN A 58 -4.32 -4.84 -4.31
CA ASN A 58 -4.27 -3.42 -4.67
C ASN A 58 -3.60 -3.26 -6.04
N ASP A 59 -4.37 -2.91 -7.07
CA ASP A 59 -3.84 -2.67 -8.43
C ASP A 59 -3.57 -1.20 -8.75
N ASP A 60 -3.93 -0.28 -7.87
CA ASP A 60 -3.69 1.17 -8.03
C ASP A 60 -2.27 1.58 -7.63
N ARG A 61 -1.29 0.75 -7.98
CA ARG A 61 0.14 1.06 -7.84
C ARG A 61 0.88 0.84 -9.15
N ASN A 62 0.64 1.76 -10.09
CA ASN A 62 1.15 1.65 -11.45
C ASN A 62 2.21 2.73 -11.75
N LEU A 63 3.28 2.33 -12.44
CA LEU A 63 4.29 3.28 -12.90
C LEU A 63 5.01 2.76 -14.13
N SER A 64 5.11 3.62 -15.15
CA SER A 64 5.84 3.34 -16.38
C SER A 64 6.70 4.53 -16.79
N GLN A 65 7.48 4.38 -17.85
CA GLN A 65 8.21 5.48 -18.49
C GLN A 65 7.29 6.63 -18.95
N LYS A 66 5.99 6.36 -19.16
CA LYS A 66 4.98 7.36 -19.55
C LYS A 66 4.31 8.03 -18.35
N GLY A 67 4.70 7.69 -17.13
CA GLY A 67 4.01 8.06 -15.89
C GLY A 67 3.10 6.94 -15.39
N GLY A 68 2.29 7.27 -14.39
CA GLY A 68 1.37 6.36 -13.70
C GLY A 68 0.96 6.96 -12.36
N ASN A 69 0.28 6.17 -11.55
CA ASN A 69 -0.07 6.48 -10.17
C ASN A 69 0.79 5.62 -9.21
N PRO A 70 1.99 6.09 -8.81
CA PRO A 70 2.88 5.28 -8.00
C PRO A 70 2.38 5.12 -6.56
N ASN A 71 1.51 6.03 -6.08
CA ASN A 71 1.04 6.06 -4.69
C ASN A 71 2.17 5.87 -3.66
N LEU A 72 3.35 6.41 -4.00
CA LEU A 72 4.62 6.16 -3.33
C LEU A 72 5.44 7.45 -3.32
N PHE A 73 5.85 7.86 -2.14
CA PHE A 73 6.76 8.98 -1.94
C PHE A 73 8.14 8.50 -1.52
N TYR A 74 9.16 9.27 -1.87
CA TYR A 74 10.53 9.10 -1.45
C TYR A 74 11.02 10.34 -0.72
N GLN A 75 11.76 10.15 0.38
CA GLN A 75 12.41 11.21 1.12
C GLN A 75 13.93 11.11 0.94
N PRO A 76 14.55 11.96 0.09
CA PRO A 76 15.97 11.86 -0.21
C PRO A 76 16.89 12.00 1.01
N ALA A 77 16.51 12.86 1.97
CA ALA A 77 17.31 13.14 3.16
C ALA A 77 17.59 11.88 4.00
N ASN A 78 16.61 10.99 4.12
CA ASN A 78 16.69 9.78 4.95
C ASN A 78 16.70 8.48 4.13
N LYS A 79 16.56 8.59 2.79
CA LYS A 79 16.43 7.46 1.87
C LYS A 79 15.27 6.52 2.22
N ASN A 80 14.15 7.10 2.64
CA ASN A 80 12.96 6.35 3.05
C ASN A 80 11.86 6.46 2.00
N PHE A 81 11.09 5.38 1.87
CA PHE A 81 9.88 5.33 1.06
C PHE A 81 8.64 5.37 1.94
N PHE A 82 7.60 6.02 1.45
CA PHE A 82 6.31 6.18 2.13
C PHE A 82 5.21 5.75 1.17
N VAL A 83 4.58 4.63 1.51
CA VAL A 83 3.49 4.03 0.76
C VAL A 83 2.19 4.65 1.24
N ILE A 84 1.34 5.08 0.32
CA ILE A 84 0.03 5.65 0.65
C ILE A 84 -1.04 5.04 -0.23
N ASP A 85 -2.28 5.45 0.05
CA ASP A 85 -3.47 5.23 -0.76
C ASP A 85 -3.75 3.76 -1.10
N HIS A 86 -4.41 3.07 -0.16
CA HIS A 86 -4.87 1.69 -0.30
C HIS A 86 -6.41 1.62 -0.33
N ASN A 87 -7.06 2.69 -0.77
CA ASN A 87 -8.52 2.80 -0.81
C ASN A 87 -9.18 1.79 -1.76
N LEU A 88 -8.43 1.28 -2.75
CA LEU A 88 -8.86 0.26 -3.72
C LEU A 88 -8.30 -1.14 -3.40
N ALA A 89 -7.77 -1.35 -2.19
CA ALA A 89 -7.34 -2.68 -1.77
C ALA A 89 -8.55 -3.62 -1.54
N PHE A 90 -8.23 -4.92 -1.48
CA PHE A 90 -9.16 -6.02 -1.26
C PHE A 90 -10.15 -6.28 -2.41
N ASP A 91 -9.81 -5.85 -3.63
CA ASP A 91 -10.61 -6.14 -4.82
C ASP A 91 -10.46 -7.61 -5.24
N GLN A 92 -11.54 -8.39 -5.05
CA GLN A 92 -11.61 -9.80 -5.43
C GLN A 92 -11.65 -10.01 -6.96
N SER A 93 -11.90 -8.96 -7.74
CA SER A 93 -12.03 -9.01 -9.20
C SER A 93 -10.74 -8.73 -9.97
N ILE A 94 -9.64 -8.45 -9.25
CA ILE A 94 -8.34 -8.12 -9.84
C ILE A 94 -7.84 -9.21 -10.80
N ASP A 95 -7.48 -8.79 -12.01
CA ASP A 95 -6.81 -9.65 -12.99
C ASP A 95 -5.29 -9.65 -12.75
N PHE A 96 -4.71 -10.82 -12.49
CA PHE A 96 -3.29 -10.92 -12.20
C PHE A 96 -2.40 -10.47 -13.36
N ASN A 97 -2.80 -10.71 -14.61
CA ASN A 97 -2.00 -10.32 -15.77
C ASN A 97 -2.00 -8.79 -15.93
N GLU A 98 -3.13 -8.13 -15.71
CA GLU A 98 -3.23 -6.67 -15.71
C GLU A 98 -2.43 -6.06 -14.55
N PHE A 99 -2.59 -6.59 -13.34
CA PHE A 99 -1.79 -6.21 -12.17
C PHE A 99 -0.30 -6.32 -12.51
N LYS A 100 0.17 -7.51 -12.92
CA LYS A 100 1.58 -7.76 -13.21
C LYS A 100 2.09 -6.87 -14.34
N ALA A 101 1.27 -6.61 -15.36
CA ALA A 101 1.68 -5.80 -16.51
C ALA A 101 1.97 -4.35 -16.14
N ASN A 102 1.19 -3.78 -15.22
CA ASN A 102 1.16 -2.35 -14.93
C ASN A 102 1.85 -1.98 -13.61
N HIS A 103 2.04 -2.93 -12.69
CA HIS A 103 2.55 -2.67 -11.35
C HIS A 103 3.99 -2.12 -11.36
N LEU A 104 4.26 -1.08 -10.56
CA LEU A 104 5.58 -0.42 -10.52
C LEU A 104 6.72 -1.37 -10.11
N GLY A 105 6.38 -2.38 -9.33
CA GLY A 105 7.32 -3.36 -8.79
C GLY A 105 7.64 -4.53 -9.73
N ARG A 106 6.96 -4.66 -10.88
CA ARG A 106 7.06 -5.83 -11.77
C ARG A 106 8.50 -6.19 -12.11
N THR A 107 9.23 -5.25 -12.72
CA THR A 107 10.60 -5.49 -13.18
C THR A 107 11.54 -5.81 -12.02
N SER A 108 11.35 -5.15 -10.88
CA SER A 108 12.15 -5.40 -9.68
C SER A 108 11.88 -6.80 -9.12
N TRP A 109 10.62 -7.23 -9.05
CA TRP A 109 10.26 -8.58 -8.62
C TRP A 109 10.86 -9.64 -9.55
N GLU A 110 10.69 -9.50 -10.86
CA GLU A 110 11.26 -10.43 -11.86
C GLU A 110 12.79 -10.59 -11.70
N GLN A 111 13.51 -9.51 -11.41
CA GLN A 111 14.96 -9.51 -11.25
C GLN A 111 15.44 -10.00 -9.88
N LYS A 112 14.65 -9.80 -8.82
CA LYS A 112 15.11 -9.92 -7.43
C LYS A 112 14.37 -10.94 -6.60
N ARG A 113 13.32 -11.58 -7.10
CA ARG A 113 12.52 -12.57 -6.34
C ARG A 113 13.36 -13.64 -5.63
N ASN A 114 14.48 -14.06 -6.22
CA ASN A 114 15.40 -15.03 -5.62
C ASN A 114 16.17 -14.52 -4.39
N LEU A 115 16.15 -13.21 -4.13
CA LEU A 115 16.76 -12.59 -2.96
C LEU A 115 15.81 -12.56 -1.76
N PHE A 116 14.52 -12.86 -1.98
CA PHE A 116 13.51 -12.91 -0.95
C PHE A 116 13.09 -14.35 -0.69
N THR A 117 12.60 -14.61 0.52
CA THR A 117 12.01 -15.90 0.86
C THR A 117 10.53 -15.72 1.17
N ARG A 118 9.76 -16.78 0.89
CA ARG A 118 8.37 -16.91 1.34
C ARG A 118 8.24 -16.65 2.84
N ASP A 119 9.07 -17.31 3.64
CA ASP A 119 9.11 -17.15 5.10
C ASP A 119 9.29 -15.69 5.55
N GLU A 120 10.04 -14.87 4.80
CA GLU A 120 10.25 -13.46 5.15
C GLU A 120 8.95 -12.64 5.01
N PHE A 121 8.16 -12.91 3.97
CA PHE A 121 6.88 -12.24 3.73
C PHE A 121 5.79 -12.76 4.66
N GLU A 122 5.68 -14.07 4.85
CA GLU A 122 4.72 -14.65 5.80
C GLU A 122 4.95 -14.11 7.22
N ARG A 123 6.20 -14.09 7.69
CA ARG A 123 6.54 -13.52 9.00
C ARG A 123 6.15 -12.05 9.11
N ARG A 124 6.28 -11.26 8.03
CA ARG A 124 5.86 -9.85 8.02
C ARG A 124 4.34 -9.73 8.04
N ALA A 125 3.64 -10.56 7.30
CA ALA A 125 2.18 -10.60 7.26
C ALA A 125 1.58 -10.98 8.62
N HIS A 126 2.18 -11.96 9.31
CA HIS A 126 1.78 -12.37 10.65
C HIS A 126 1.80 -11.23 11.67
N LEU A 127 2.72 -10.26 11.55
CA LEU A 127 2.73 -9.09 12.43
C LEU A 127 1.43 -8.26 12.34
N GLY A 128 0.77 -8.28 11.17
CA GLY A 128 -0.54 -7.64 10.95
C GLY A 128 -1.70 -8.58 11.27
N LEU A 129 -1.64 -9.82 10.78
CA LEU A 129 -2.68 -10.84 10.97
C LEU A 129 -2.91 -11.15 12.46
N ASP A 130 -1.84 -11.21 13.28
CA ASP A 130 -1.94 -11.43 14.73
C ASP A 130 -2.78 -10.35 15.45
N LYS A 131 -2.95 -9.17 14.81
CA LYS A 131 -3.68 -8.02 15.35
C LYS A 131 -4.96 -7.73 14.59
N ILE A 132 -5.36 -8.57 13.63
CA ILE A 132 -6.46 -8.25 12.71
C ILE A 132 -7.78 -8.02 13.45
N ASP A 133 -8.06 -8.79 14.51
CA ASP A 133 -9.25 -8.63 15.35
C ASP A 133 -9.24 -7.28 16.07
N GLU A 134 -8.08 -6.88 16.60
CA GLU A 134 -7.90 -5.58 17.25
C GLU A 134 -8.05 -4.42 16.25
N ILE A 135 -7.59 -4.60 15.02
CA ILE A 135 -7.71 -3.61 13.94
C ILE A 135 -9.19 -3.48 13.53
N PHE A 136 -9.89 -4.60 13.32
CA PHE A 136 -11.31 -4.60 12.96
C PHE A 136 -12.17 -3.97 14.05
N ALA A 137 -11.86 -4.23 15.33
CA ALA A 137 -12.55 -3.62 16.46
C ALA A 137 -12.29 -2.09 16.61
N GLN A 138 -11.30 -1.54 15.92
CA GLN A 138 -11.02 -0.10 15.88
C GLN A 138 -11.65 0.61 14.67
N LEU A 139 -12.29 -0.13 13.76
CA LEU A 139 -12.98 0.46 12.63
C LEU A 139 -14.18 1.28 13.13
N PRO A 140 -14.41 2.49 12.61
CA PRO A 140 -15.53 3.31 13.04
C PRO A 140 -16.88 2.67 12.69
N ASP A 141 -17.82 2.69 13.64
CA ASP A 141 -19.18 2.16 13.43
C ASP A 141 -19.89 2.86 12.25
N GLU A 142 -19.60 4.15 12.03
CA GLU A 142 -20.18 4.94 10.93
C GLU A 142 -19.83 4.43 9.53
N TRP A 143 -18.76 3.62 9.37
CA TRP A 143 -18.41 3.03 8.08
C TRP A 143 -19.36 1.90 7.68
N ALA A 144 -20.17 1.38 8.62
CA ALA A 144 -21.17 0.35 8.38
C ALA A 144 -20.61 -0.88 7.63
N ILE A 145 -19.37 -1.26 7.95
CA ILE A 145 -18.70 -2.44 7.40
C ILE A 145 -19.44 -3.70 7.87
N THR A 146 -19.66 -4.66 6.97
CA THR A 146 -20.34 -5.92 7.31
C THR A 146 -19.35 -6.95 7.83
N ASP A 147 -19.82 -7.84 8.72
CA ASP A 147 -19.02 -8.98 9.20
C ASP A 147 -18.57 -9.88 8.03
N ASP A 148 -19.43 -10.07 7.02
CA ASP A 148 -19.10 -10.84 5.81
C ASP A 148 -17.89 -10.24 5.07
N PHE A 149 -17.83 -8.91 4.92
CA PHE A 149 -16.69 -8.25 4.27
C PHE A 149 -15.41 -8.38 5.09
N LEU A 150 -15.49 -8.26 6.42
CA LEU A 150 -14.33 -8.46 7.29
C LEU A 150 -13.79 -9.90 7.21
N GLU A 151 -14.68 -10.87 7.10
CA GLU A 151 -14.29 -12.26 6.90
C GLU A 151 -13.66 -12.50 5.52
N GLU A 152 -14.21 -11.90 4.46
CA GLU A 152 -13.61 -11.92 3.12
C GLU A 152 -12.18 -11.33 3.13
N VAL A 153 -11.98 -10.19 3.79
CA VAL A 153 -10.65 -9.57 3.96
C VAL A 153 -9.71 -10.50 4.74
N ARG A 154 -10.18 -11.14 5.81
CA ARG A 154 -9.37 -12.09 6.59
C ARG A 154 -8.94 -13.30 5.77
N LEU A 155 -9.87 -13.90 5.03
CA LEU A 155 -9.58 -15.05 4.16
C LEU A 155 -8.57 -14.66 3.09
N LEU A 156 -8.75 -13.49 2.47
CA LEU A 156 -7.81 -12.97 1.49
C LEU A 156 -6.41 -12.77 2.10
N LEU A 157 -6.30 -12.15 3.27
CA LEU A 157 -5.01 -11.90 3.91
C LEU A 157 -4.34 -13.18 4.39
N THR A 158 -5.10 -14.21 4.77
CA THR A 158 -4.54 -15.53 5.14
C THR A 158 -3.98 -16.28 3.93
N SER A 159 -4.41 -15.95 2.71
CA SER A 159 -3.95 -16.63 1.48
C SER A 159 -2.43 -16.58 1.26
N ILE A 160 -1.70 -15.67 1.92
CA ILE A 160 -0.24 -15.62 1.88
C ILE A 160 0.44 -16.90 2.41
N GLU A 161 -0.28 -17.69 3.21
CA GLU A 161 0.17 -19.00 3.72
C GLU A 161 -0.07 -20.15 2.74
N GLU A 162 -0.79 -19.90 1.64
CA GLU A 162 -1.16 -20.92 0.68
C GLU A 162 -0.14 -21.01 -0.46
N ASP A 163 0.17 -22.23 -0.89
CA ASP A 163 1.06 -22.46 -2.04
C ASP A 163 0.55 -21.73 -3.30
N ALA A 164 -0.78 -21.70 -3.49
CA ALA A 164 -1.43 -21.07 -4.65
C ALA A 164 -1.13 -19.57 -4.76
N PHE A 165 -0.99 -18.86 -3.64
CA PHE A 165 -0.60 -17.44 -3.65
C PHE A 165 0.80 -17.26 -4.26
N TRP A 166 1.74 -18.10 -3.82
CA TRP A 166 3.14 -18.04 -4.26
C TRP A 166 3.31 -18.53 -5.69
N GLU A 167 2.65 -19.63 -6.06
CA GLU A 167 2.64 -20.14 -7.44
C GLU A 167 2.15 -19.07 -8.44
N GLY A 168 1.19 -18.23 -8.02
CA GLY A 168 0.69 -17.13 -8.85
C GLY A 168 1.74 -16.08 -9.21
N ILE A 169 2.78 -15.88 -8.39
CA ILE A 169 3.78 -14.82 -8.57
C ILE A 169 5.17 -15.30 -8.98
N LEU A 170 5.36 -16.61 -9.16
CA LEU A 170 6.61 -17.23 -9.64
C LEU A 170 6.70 -17.27 -11.18
#